data_AF-A0A3A8KJH3-F1
#
_entry.id   AF-A0A3A8KJH3-F1
#
_cell.length_a   1.000
_cell.length_b   1.000
_cell.length_c   1.000
_cell.angle_alpha   90.00
_cell.angle_beta   90.00
_cell.angle_gamma   90.00
#
_symmetry.space_group_name_H-M   'P 1'
#
loop_
_entity.id
_entity.type
_entity.pdbx_description
1 polymer ?
#
loop_
_entity_poly.entity_id
_entity_poly.type
_entity_poly.pdbx_seq_one_letter_code
_entity_poly.pdbx_strand_id
1 'polypeptide(L)'
;MKRLIPLLLLLPALASAQERGEVAFNKACAQCHQARTPTEKSTGLLGSRKPVGPYMDQVLRRKSLVEVRTWVESPHRINPKTNCDTRLLSRDELDGLTNFLATVAVAPQPSRRMMLRKQMTEQVAARDARDKAEAKAKSQPKNQGKK
;
A
#
# COMPACT_ATOMS: atom_id res chain seq x y z
N MET A 1 31.79 -12.53 -5.11
CA MET A 1 30.40 -12.91 -5.47
C MET A 1 30.07 -14.28 -4.85
N LYS A 2 29.73 -14.37 -3.54
CA LYS A 2 29.44 -15.69 -2.92
C LYS A 2 28.68 -15.62 -1.58
N ARG A 3 27.78 -14.65 -1.39
CA ARG A 3 26.98 -14.50 -0.15
C ARG A 3 25.51 -14.12 -0.37
N LEU A 4 24.93 -14.40 -1.55
CA LEU A 4 23.51 -14.10 -1.84
C LEU A 4 22.58 -15.32 -1.73
N ILE A 5 23.14 -16.52 -1.59
CA ILE A 5 22.39 -17.78 -1.55
C ILE A 5 21.48 -17.93 -0.31
N PRO A 6 21.84 -17.49 0.92
CA PRO A 6 20.98 -17.75 2.07
C PRO A 6 19.71 -16.89 2.08
N LEU A 7 19.68 -15.77 1.34
CA LEU A 7 18.51 -14.90 1.26
C LEU A 7 17.41 -15.50 0.38
N LEU A 8 17.78 -16.27 -0.65
CA LEU A 8 16.84 -16.85 -1.61
C LEU A 8 15.98 -17.97 -1.00
N LEU A 9 16.48 -18.66 0.03
CA LEU A 9 15.77 -19.74 0.72
C LEU A 9 14.69 -19.24 1.70
N LEU A 10 14.67 -17.94 2.02
CA LEU A 10 13.69 -17.34 2.94
C LEU A 10 12.40 -16.88 2.22
N LEU A 11 12.42 -16.75 0.90
CA LEU A 11 11.26 -16.30 0.12
C LEU A 11 10.05 -17.26 0.15
N PRO A 12 10.21 -18.61 0.07
CA PRO A 12 9.07 -19.53 0.10
C PRO A 12 8.31 -19.48 1.43
N ALA A 13 9.03 -19.30 2.53
CA ALA A 13 8.42 -19.20 3.86
C ALA A 13 7.51 -17.96 3.98
N LEU A 14 7.96 -16.82 3.44
CA LEU A 14 7.18 -15.58 3.39
C LEU A 14 5.90 -15.72 2.55
N ALA A 15 5.99 -16.39 1.40
CA ALA A 15 4.82 -16.66 0.55
C ALA A 15 3.77 -17.55 1.27
N SER A 16 4.22 -18.61 1.95
CA SER A 16 3.33 -19.49 2.70
C SER A 16 2.66 -18.79 3.89
N ALA A 17 3.35 -17.85 4.55
CA ALA A 17 2.79 -17.07 5.64
C ALA A 17 1.74 -16.07 5.15
N GLN A 18 1.94 -15.51 3.95
CA GLN A 18 0.98 -14.61 3.31
C GLN A 18 -0.30 -15.35 2.90
N GLU A 19 -0.17 -16.55 2.33
CA GLU A 19 -1.32 -17.39 1.96
C GLU A 19 -2.14 -17.80 3.20
N ARG A 20 -1.48 -18.20 4.30
CA ARG A 20 -2.18 -18.47 5.58
C ARG A 20 -2.91 -17.23 6.12
N GLY A 21 -2.30 -16.06 6.00
CA GLY A 21 -2.90 -14.81 6.43
C GLY A 21 -4.10 -14.39 5.58
N GLU A 22 -4.06 -14.65 4.28
CA GLU A 22 -5.20 -14.44 3.38
C GLU A 22 -6.36 -15.37 3.73
N VAL A 23 -6.09 -16.64 4.05
CA VAL A 23 -7.10 -17.59 4.52
C VAL A 23 -7.75 -17.10 5.83
N ALA A 24 -6.95 -16.64 6.79
CA ALA A 24 -7.47 -16.06 8.04
C ALA A 24 -8.33 -14.82 7.79
N PHE A 25 -7.92 -13.95 6.85
CA PHE A 25 -8.72 -12.80 6.43
C PHE A 25 -10.06 -13.22 5.80
N ASN A 26 -10.05 -14.22 4.91
CA ASN A 26 -11.26 -14.72 4.27
C ASN A 26 -12.22 -15.38 5.25
N LYS A 27 -11.68 -16.06 6.26
CA LYS A 27 -12.43 -16.71 7.33
C LYS A 27 -13.18 -15.72 8.23
N ALA A 28 -12.55 -14.63 8.66
CA ALA A 28 -13.11 -13.75 9.70
C ALA A 28 -13.43 -12.31 9.25
N CYS A 29 -12.86 -11.84 8.14
CA CYS A 29 -12.93 -10.42 7.77
C CYS A 29 -13.64 -10.18 6.44
N ALA A 30 -13.50 -11.06 5.45
CA ALA A 30 -13.95 -10.83 4.08
C ALA A 30 -15.47 -10.67 3.90
N GLN A 31 -16.28 -11.13 4.87
CA GLN A 31 -17.72 -10.91 4.87
C GLN A 31 -18.10 -9.43 5.02
N CYS A 32 -17.28 -8.67 5.76
CA CYS A 32 -17.54 -7.27 6.08
C CYS A 32 -16.54 -6.33 5.42
N HIS A 33 -15.28 -6.75 5.27
CA HIS A 33 -14.17 -5.93 4.79
C HIS A 33 -13.65 -6.45 3.46
N GLN A 34 -12.96 -5.58 2.72
CA GLN A 34 -12.20 -5.97 1.54
C GLN A 34 -10.74 -5.56 1.72
N ALA A 35 -9.84 -6.53 1.52
CA ALA A 35 -8.40 -6.33 1.48
C ALA A 35 -7.98 -6.07 0.04
N ARG A 36 -8.09 -4.80 -0.40
CA ARG A 36 -7.61 -4.38 -1.72
C ARG A 36 -6.23 -3.77 -1.58
N THR A 37 -5.35 -4.08 -2.53
CA THR A 37 -4.12 -3.29 -2.66
C THR A 37 -4.45 -1.88 -3.17
N PRO A 38 -3.67 -0.83 -2.82
CA PRO A 38 -3.97 0.55 -3.23
C PRO A 38 -4.09 0.78 -4.75
N THR A 39 -3.60 -0.16 -5.57
CA THR A 39 -3.62 -0.11 -7.03
C THR A 39 -4.75 -0.91 -7.67
N GLU A 40 -5.46 -1.74 -6.91
CA GLU A 40 -6.63 -2.45 -7.40
C GLU A 40 -7.78 -1.47 -7.62
N LYS A 41 -8.02 -1.15 -8.90
CA LYS A 41 -9.23 -0.43 -9.30
C LYS A 41 -10.43 -1.30 -8.97
N SER A 42 -11.46 -0.74 -8.33
CA SER A 42 -12.74 -1.42 -8.20
C SER A 42 -13.21 -1.79 -9.60
N THR A 43 -13.38 -3.08 -9.88
CA THR A 43 -13.92 -3.60 -11.14
C THR A 43 -15.41 -3.27 -11.21
N GLY A 44 -15.71 -2.00 -11.45
CA GLY A 44 -17.04 -1.43 -11.52
C GLY A 44 -17.77 -1.71 -12.82
N LEU A 45 -17.78 -2.97 -13.27
CA LEU A 45 -18.59 -3.40 -14.43
C LEU A 45 -19.61 -4.49 -14.07
N LEU A 46 -19.36 -5.33 -13.06
CA LEU A 46 -20.37 -6.23 -12.50
C LEU A 46 -20.34 -6.17 -10.95
N GLY A 47 -21.27 -5.41 -10.37
CA GLY A 47 -21.91 -5.74 -9.08
C GLY A 47 -21.03 -6.04 -7.85
N SER A 48 -19.82 -5.50 -7.70
CA SER A 48 -19.10 -5.63 -6.42
C SER A 48 -19.82 -4.84 -5.33
N ARG A 49 -20.63 -5.53 -4.51
CA ARG A 49 -21.34 -4.95 -3.35
C ARG A 49 -20.33 -4.20 -2.49
N LYS A 50 -20.65 -2.95 -2.12
CA LYS A 50 -19.83 -2.18 -1.18
C LYS A 50 -19.67 -2.99 0.11
N PRO A 51 -18.45 -3.08 0.68
CA PRO A 51 -18.25 -3.79 1.93
C PRO A 51 -19.06 -3.13 3.05
N VAL A 52 -19.52 -3.93 4.01
CA VAL A 52 -20.27 -3.47 5.18
C VAL A 52 -19.37 -2.62 6.10
N GLY A 53 -18.12 -3.08 6.27
CA GLY A 53 -17.05 -2.37 6.94
C GLY A 53 -16.18 -1.56 5.97
N PRO A 54 -15.29 -0.70 6.48
CA PRO A 54 -14.32 0.01 5.65
C PRO A 54 -13.39 -0.96 4.91
N TYR A 55 -12.87 -0.51 3.77
CA TYR A 55 -11.79 -1.22 3.10
C TYR A 55 -10.54 -1.24 3.99
N MET A 56 -9.78 -2.33 3.98
CA MET A 56 -8.63 -2.47 4.88
C MET A 56 -7.51 -1.49 4.56
N ASP A 57 -7.34 -1.09 3.30
CA ASP A 57 -6.40 -0.04 2.92
C ASP A 57 -6.74 1.31 3.59
N GLN A 58 -8.03 1.61 3.78
CA GLN A 58 -8.48 2.80 4.50
C GLN A 58 -8.22 2.72 5.99
N VAL A 59 -8.41 1.54 6.59
CA VAL A 59 -8.09 1.29 8.00
C VAL A 59 -6.60 1.46 8.23
N LEU A 60 -5.77 0.83 7.39
CA LEU A 60 -4.31 0.82 7.50
C LEU A 60 -3.66 2.18 7.19
N ARG A 61 -4.37 3.11 6.54
CA ARG A 61 -3.95 4.52 6.43
C ARG A 61 -4.09 5.31 7.74
N ARG A 62 -4.95 4.85 8.65
CA ARG A 62 -5.29 5.58 9.89
C ARG A 62 -4.83 4.88 11.15
N LYS A 63 -4.60 3.56 11.07
CA LYS A 63 -4.27 2.68 12.17
C LYS A 63 -3.02 1.89 11.85
N SER A 64 -2.11 1.82 12.82
CA SER A 64 -0.95 0.94 12.74
C SER A 64 -1.39 -0.52 12.77
N LEU A 65 -0.55 -1.43 12.25
CA LEU A 65 -0.79 -2.87 12.33
C LEU A 65 -0.96 -3.35 13.78
N VAL A 66 -0.25 -2.73 14.73
CA VAL A 66 -0.38 -3.02 16.16
C VAL A 66 -1.78 -2.65 16.67
N GLU A 67 -2.27 -1.45 16.36
CA GLU A 67 -3.63 -1.05 16.74
C GLU A 67 -4.70 -1.96 16.11
N VAL A 68 -4.53 -2.34 14.84
CA VAL A 68 -5.43 -3.26 14.16
C VAL A 68 -5.40 -4.64 14.83
N ARG A 69 -4.21 -5.14 15.18
CA ARG A 69 -4.06 -6.41 15.88
C ARG A 69 -4.76 -6.38 17.24
N THR A 70 -4.50 -5.36 18.06
CA THR A 70 -5.14 -5.19 19.37
C THR A 70 -6.66 -5.11 19.24
N TRP A 71 -7.16 -4.45 18.18
CA TRP A 71 -8.59 -4.46 17.88
C TRP A 71 -9.11 -5.87 17.58
N VAL A 72 -8.45 -6.60 16.68
CA VAL A 72 -8.86 -7.95 16.27
C VAL A 72 -8.81 -8.95 17.44
N GLU A 73 -7.89 -8.79 18.40
CA GLU A 73 -7.82 -9.69 19.57
C GLU A 73 -9.07 -9.60 20.45
N SER A 74 -9.73 -8.45 20.53
CA SER A 74 -10.93 -8.28 21.37
C SER A 74 -11.78 -7.07 20.98
N PRO A 75 -12.49 -7.10 19.82
CA PRO A 75 -13.25 -5.95 19.34
C PRO A 75 -14.29 -5.45 20.34
N HIS A 76 -15.02 -6.38 20.98
CA HIS A 76 -16.06 -6.06 21.97
C HIS A 76 -15.53 -5.47 23.27
N ARG A 77 -14.24 -5.69 23.61
CA ARG A 77 -13.63 -5.04 24.79
C ARG A 77 -13.29 -3.58 24.52
N ILE A 78 -12.96 -3.24 23.27
CA ILE A 78 -12.65 -1.86 22.86
C ILE A 78 -13.93 -1.10 22.52
N ASN A 79 -14.86 -1.74 21.81
CA ASN A 79 -16.17 -1.20 21.50
C ASN A 79 -17.26 -2.27 21.70
N PRO A 80 -18.01 -2.24 22.81
CA PRO A 80 -19.07 -3.21 23.09
C PRO A 80 -20.17 -3.27 22.03
N LYS A 81 -20.36 -2.20 21.24
CA LYS A 81 -21.39 -2.10 20.20
C LYS A 81 -20.92 -2.55 18.81
N THR A 82 -19.70 -3.07 18.69
CA THR A 82 -19.18 -3.54 17.40
C THR A 82 -19.88 -4.82 16.94
N ASN A 83 -20.08 -4.96 15.64
CA ASN A 83 -20.51 -6.22 15.00
C ASN A 83 -19.31 -7.02 14.45
N CYS A 84 -18.07 -6.57 14.70
CA CYS A 84 -16.87 -7.26 14.30
C CYS A 84 -16.62 -8.44 15.25
N ASP A 85 -16.85 -9.67 14.77
CA ASP A 85 -16.58 -10.90 15.51
C ASP A 85 -15.35 -11.62 14.93
N THR A 86 -14.31 -11.70 15.75
CA THR A 86 -13.01 -12.29 15.38
C THR A 86 -12.68 -13.51 16.24
N ARG A 87 -13.63 -14.01 17.04
CA ARG A 87 -13.44 -15.16 17.95
C ARG A 87 -13.10 -16.47 17.22
N LEU A 88 -13.34 -16.51 15.91
CA LEU A 88 -13.02 -17.64 15.05
C LEU A 88 -11.52 -17.76 14.74
N LEU A 89 -10.71 -16.75 15.07
CA LEU A 89 -9.27 -16.75 14.81
C LEU A 89 -8.49 -17.32 16.01
N SER A 90 -7.68 -18.33 15.74
CA SER A 90 -6.61 -18.79 16.64
C SER A 90 -5.48 -17.75 16.71
N ARG A 91 -4.59 -17.89 17.70
CA ARG A 91 -3.42 -17.00 17.84
C ARG A 91 -2.51 -17.02 16.61
N ASP A 92 -2.26 -18.21 16.05
CA ASP A 92 -1.41 -18.37 14.86
C ASP A 92 -2.06 -17.75 13.62
N GLU A 93 -3.38 -17.87 13.48
CA GLU A 93 -4.13 -17.21 12.40
C GLU A 93 -4.08 -15.68 12.53
N LEU A 94 -4.02 -15.16 13.76
CA LEU A 94 -3.93 -13.73 14.03
C LEU A 94 -2.55 -13.15 13.65
N ASP A 95 -1.48 -13.92 13.85
CA ASP A 95 -0.14 -13.61 13.35
C ASP A 95 -0.11 -13.61 11.82
N GLY A 96 -0.66 -14.65 11.20
CA GLY A 96 -0.80 -14.74 9.74
C GLY A 96 -1.57 -13.55 9.16
N LEU A 97 -2.73 -13.23 9.76
CA LEU A 97 -3.57 -12.09 9.37
C LEU A 97 -2.79 -10.77 9.44
N THR A 98 -2.04 -10.55 10.52
CA THR A 98 -1.24 -9.33 10.69
C THR A 98 -0.20 -9.18 9.57
N ASN A 99 0.49 -10.28 9.22
CA ASN A 99 1.46 -10.30 8.12
C ASN A 99 0.79 -10.06 6.76
N PHE A 100 -0.37 -10.67 6.51
CA PHE A 100 -1.13 -10.43 5.29
C PHE A 100 -1.55 -8.95 5.17
N LEU A 101 -2.10 -8.36 6.23
CA LEU A 101 -2.49 -6.94 6.23
C LEU A 101 -1.31 -5.99 6.02
N ALA A 102 -0.09 -6.36 6.41
CA ALA A 102 1.11 -5.58 6.10
C ALA A 102 1.33 -5.45 4.58
N THR A 103 0.95 -6.46 3.79
CA THR A 103 1.06 -6.43 2.33
C THR A 103 -0.06 -5.60 1.68
N VAL A 104 -1.24 -5.53 2.32
CA VAL A 104 -2.37 -4.70 1.88
C VAL A 104 -2.07 -3.20 2.06
N ALA A 105 -1.30 -2.83 3.09
CA ALA A 105 -0.89 -1.45 3.33
C ALA A 105 0.14 -0.93 2.30
N VAL A 106 0.92 -1.83 1.68
CA VAL A 106 2.01 -1.47 0.79
C VAL A 106 1.49 -1.40 -0.64
N ALA A 107 1.56 -0.21 -1.26
CA ALA A 107 1.34 -0.10 -2.69
C ALA A 107 2.33 -1.02 -3.41
N PRO A 108 1.89 -1.87 -4.36
CA PRO A 108 2.81 -2.77 -5.05
C PRO A 108 3.93 -1.96 -5.70
N GLN A 109 5.14 -2.52 -5.67
CA GLN A 109 6.30 -1.88 -6.25
C GLN A 109 6.01 -1.50 -7.71
N PRO A 110 6.32 -0.27 -8.14
CA PRO A 110 6.03 0.17 -9.49
C PRO A 110 6.73 -0.75 -10.49
N SER A 111 6.01 -1.20 -11.51
CA SER A 111 6.61 -2.04 -12.55
C SER A 111 7.80 -1.33 -13.21
N ARG A 112 8.77 -2.10 -13.73
CA ARG A 112 9.93 -1.55 -14.46
C ARG A 112 9.51 -0.55 -15.55
N ARG A 113 8.43 -0.85 -16.27
CA ARG A 113 7.87 0.03 -17.31
C ARG A 113 7.33 1.34 -16.74
N MET A 114 6.67 1.31 -15.59
CA MET A 114 6.20 2.52 -14.90
C MET A 114 7.37 3.36 -14.39
N MET A 115 8.40 2.73 -13.83
CA MET A 115 9.62 3.42 -13.39
C MET A 115 10.32 4.11 -14.56
N LEU A 116 10.48 3.42 -15.70
CA LEU A 116 11.07 3.99 -16.91
C LEU A 116 10.26 5.18 -17.45
N ARG A 117 8.93 5.07 -17.48
CA ARG A 117 8.04 6.18 -17.89
C ARG A 117 8.21 7.39 -16.97
N LYS A 118 8.22 7.16 -15.65
CA LYS A 118 8.42 8.22 -14.66
C LYS A 118 9.76 8.95 -14.88
N GLN A 119 10.84 8.20 -15.05
CA GLN A 119 12.17 8.76 -15.35
C GLN A 119 12.19 9.59 -16.64
N MET A 120 11.52 9.11 -17.70
CA MET A 120 11.44 9.84 -18.96
C MET A 120 10.66 11.16 -18.77
N THR A 121 9.52 11.13 -18.08
CA THR A 121 8.74 12.34 -17.77
C THR A 121 9.54 13.34 -16.93
N GLU A 122 10.27 12.87 -15.92
CA GLU A 122 11.14 13.71 -15.09
C GLU A 122 12.27 14.35 -15.92
N GLN A 123 12.87 13.61 -16.86
CA GLN A 123 13.89 14.16 -17.76
C GLN A 123 13.34 15.24 -18.70
N VAL A 124 12.14 15.04 -19.25
CA VAL A 124 11.49 16.07 -20.09
C VAL A 124 11.20 17.32 -19.25
N ALA A 125 10.60 17.15 -18.07
CA ALA A 125 10.31 18.27 -17.18
C ALA A 125 11.57 19.03 -16.76
N ALA A 126 12.69 18.34 -16.52
CA ALA A 126 13.96 18.95 -16.18
C ALA A 126 14.55 19.75 -17.35
N ARG A 127 14.42 19.27 -18.59
CA ARG A 127 14.83 19.99 -19.80
C ARG A 127 13.99 21.26 -19.99
N ASP A 128 12.67 21.13 -19.91
CA ASP A 128 11.76 22.26 -20.05
C ASP A 128 12.01 23.34 -18.98
N ALA A 129 12.33 22.94 -17.75
CA ALA A 129 12.69 23.87 -16.68
C ALA A 129 14.00 24.60 -16.97
N ARG A 130 15.01 23.91 -17.54
CA ARG A 130 16.29 24.50 -17.93
C ARG A 130 16.12 25.50 -19.07
N ASP A 131 15.37 25.15 -20.10
CA ASP A 131 15.15 26.00 -21.26
C ASP A 131 14.38 27.28 -20.87
N LYS A 132 13.41 27.16 -19.96
CA LYS A 132 12.70 28.32 -19.38
C LYS A 132 13.63 29.21 -18.54
N ALA A 133 14.56 28.63 -17.78
CA ALA A 133 15.54 29.39 -17.00
C ALA A 133 16.53 30.14 -17.91
N GLU A 134 17.01 29.48 -18.97
CA GLU A 134 17.91 30.10 -19.96
C GLU A 134 17.22 31.21 -20.75
N ALA A 135 15.94 31.04 -21.12
CA ALA A 135 15.16 32.08 -21.79
C ALA A 135 14.96 33.32 -20.90
N LYS A 136 14.70 33.12 -19.60
CA LYS A 136 14.60 34.22 -18.63
C LYS A 136 15.93 34.96 -18.41
N ALA A 137 17.04 34.23 -18.40
CA ALA A 137 18.37 34.84 -18.26
C ALA A 137 18.75 35.69 -19.49
N LYS A 138 18.34 35.27 -20.69
CA LYS A 138 18.59 36.00 -21.95
C LYS A 138 17.69 37.23 -22.15
N SER A 139 16.48 37.24 -21.58
CA SER A 139 15.54 38.36 -21.71
C SER A 139 15.70 39.42 -20.61
N GLN A 140 16.62 39.23 -19.66
CA GLN A 140 16.89 40.21 -18.61
C GLN A 140 17.61 41.43 -19.21
N PRO A 141 16.98 42.63 -19.22
CA PRO A 141 17.57 43.80 -19.86
C PRO A 141 18.83 44.23 -19.08
N LYS A 142 19.97 44.33 -19.78
CA LYS A 142 21.16 44.99 -19.24
C LYS A 142 20.82 46.46 -19.02
N ASN A 143 20.55 46.85 -17.78
CA ASN A 143 20.56 48.26 -17.39
C ASN A 143 21.98 48.79 -17.62
N GLN A 144 22.23 49.30 -18.83
CA GLN A 144 23.37 50.16 -19.11
C GLN A 144 23.09 51.49 -18.43
N GLY A 145 23.65 51.65 -17.23
CA GLY A 145 23.76 52.95 -16.56
C GLY A 145 24.41 53.94 -17.52
N LYS A 146 23.64 54.95 -17.90
CA LYS A 146 24.02 56.02 -18.81
C LYS A 146 24.59 57.15 -17.96
N LYS A 147 25.89 57.44 -18.20
CA LYS A 147 26.65 58.68 -17.97
C LYS A 147 26.60 59.33 -16.58
#